data_AF-K0BBZ7-F1
#
_entry.id   AF-K0BBZ7-F1
#
_cell.length_a   1.000
_cell.length_b   1.000
_cell.length_c   1.000
_cell.angle_alpha   90.00
_cell.angle_beta   90.00
_cell.angle_gamma   90.00
#
_symmetry.space_group_name_H-M   'P 1'
#
loop_
_entity.id
_entity.type
_entity.pdbx_description
1 polymer ?
#
loop_
_entity_poly.entity_id
_entity_poly.type
_entity_poly.pdbx_seq_one_letter_code
_entity_poly.pdbx_strand_id
1 'polypeptide(L)' 'MNFNCIIPSCNYKRNNIEEDEFLKHLKEEHQNEMREISIKENMTIEMAEMITTSNSKTFINY' A
#
# COMPACT_ATOMS: atom_id res chain seq x y z
N MET A 1 0.37 -12.80 -3.88
CA MET A 1 -0.46 -12.29 -2.75
C MET A 1 -1.66 -11.53 -3.31
N ASN A 2 -2.68 -11.26 -2.50
CA ASN A 2 -3.84 -10.46 -2.94
C ASN A 2 -3.83 -9.12 -2.20
N PHE A 3 -4.01 -8.03 -2.94
CA PHE A 3 -3.99 -6.68 -2.38
C PHE A 3 -5.26 -5.92 -2.76
N ASN A 4 -5.78 -5.20 -1.78
CA ASN A 4 -6.81 -4.20 -1.94
C ASN A 4 -6.27 -2.90 -1.33
N CYS A 5 -6.00 -1.90 -2.18
CA CYS A 5 -5.44 -0.64 -1.70
C CYS A 5 -6.39 0.02 -0.69
N ILE A 6 -5.86 0.41 0.46
CA ILE A 6 -6.65 0.99 1.56
C ILE A 6 -6.81 2.52 1.43
N ILE A 7 -6.19 3.14 0.44
CA ILE A 7 -6.29 4.59 0.21
C ILE A 7 -7.68 4.90 -0.34
N PRO A 8 -8.49 5.76 0.31
CA PRO A 8 -9.90 5.94 -0.04
C PRO A 8 -10.18 6.40 -1.47
N SER A 9 -9.26 7.15 -2.08
CA SER A 9 -9.36 7.62 -3.47
C SER A 9 -8.95 6.57 -4.51
N CYS A 10 -8.44 5.41 -4.08
CA CYS A 10 -7.88 4.39 -4.95
C CYS A 10 -8.82 3.18 -5.07
N ASN A 11 -9.02 2.70 -6.30
CA ASN A 11 -9.78 1.47 -6.58
C ASN A 11 -8.86 0.29 -6.98
N TYR A 12 -7.56 0.41 -6.75
CA TYR A 12 -6.60 -0.64 -7.09
C TYR A 12 -6.86 -1.90 -6.27
N LYS A 13 -7.19 -2.98 -6.97
CA LYS A 13 -7.37 -4.32 -6.42
C LYS A 13 -6.78 -5.35 -7.36
N ARG A 14 -5.83 -6.15 -6.87
CA ARG A 14 -5.15 -7.19 -7.65
C ARG A 14 -4.99 -8.46 -6.85
N ASN A 15 -5.24 -9.58 -7.51
CA ASN A 15 -5.04 -10.91 -6.96
C ASN A 15 -3.80 -11.53 -7.60
N ASN A 16 -3.12 -12.39 -6.85
CA ASN A 16 -1.95 -13.14 -7.31
C ASN A 16 -0.80 -12.26 -7.88
N ILE A 17 -0.50 -11.14 -7.22
CA ILE A 17 0.65 -10.27 -7.54
C ILE A 17 1.76 -10.39 -6.48
N GLU A 18 2.98 -10.04 -6.85
CA GLU A 18 4.08 -9.94 -5.87
C GLU A 18 3.92 -8.70 -4.97
N GLU A 19 4.57 -8.72 -3.81
CA GLU A 19 4.55 -7.58 -2.89
C GLU A 19 5.22 -6.35 -3.51
N ASP A 20 6.33 -6.56 -4.23
CA ASP A 20 7.06 -5.50 -4.94
C ASP A 20 6.21 -4.83 -6.03
N GLU A 21 5.29 -5.56 -6.66
CA GLU A 21 4.35 -4.98 -7.63
C GLU A 21 3.35 -4.04 -6.96
N PHE A 22 2.88 -4.39 -5.75
CA PHE A 22 2.02 -3.49 -4.98
C PHE A 22 2.80 -2.29 -4.43
N LEU A 23 4.04 -2.50 -3.98
CA LEU A 23 4.92 -1.44 -3.52
C LEU A 23 5.20 -0.41 -4.63
N LYS A 24 5.39 -0.89 -5.87
CA LYS A 24 5.53 -0.02 -7.04
C LYS A 24 4.29 0.84 -7.26
N HIS A 25 3.09 0.27 -7.13
CA HIS A 25 1.84 1.03 -7.20
C HIS A 25 1.78 2.16 -6.15
N LEU A 26 2.18 1.89 -4.90
CA LEU A 26 2.22 2.95 -3.87
C LEU A 26 3.21 4.07 -4.23
N LYS A 27 4.38 3.72 -4.77
CA LYS A 27 5.42 4.67 -5.16
C LYS A 27 5.04 5.54 -6.36
N GLU A 28 4.28 5.00 -7.31
CA GLU A 28 3.89 5.71 -8.54
C GLU A 28 2.62 6.53 -8.34
N GLU A 29 1.61 5.97 -7.67
CA GLU A 29 0.26 6.56 -7.62
C GLU A 29 -0.06 7.25 -6.27
N HIS A 30 0.69 6.93 -5.20
CA HIS A 30 0.37 7.36 -3.83
C HIS A 30 1.56 7.94 -3.07
N GLN A 31 2.56 8.46 -3.77
CA GLN A 31 3.76 9.01 -3.16
C GLN A 31 3.46 10.14 -2.17
N ASN A 32 2.46 10.98 -2.50
CA ASN A 32 2.07 12.11 -1.65
C ASN A 32 1.41 11.62 -0.35
N GLU A 33 0.48 10.67 -0.46
CA GLU A 33 -0.18 10.05 0.68
C GLU A 33 0.84 9.32 1.59
N MET A 34 1.81 8.60 1.02
CA MET A 34 2.87 7.96 1.80
C MET A 34 3.72 8.99 2.55
N ARG A 35 4.01 10.14 1.93
CA ARG A 35 4.74 11.24 2.55
C ARG A 35 3.93 11.92 3.66
N GLU A 36 2.63 12.11 3.47
CA GLU A 36 1.74 12.66 4.48
C GLU A 36 1.66 11.74 5.70
N ILE A 37 1.48 10.43 5.48
CA ILE A 37 1.49 9.41 6.53
C ILE A 37 2.82 9.40 7.26
N SER A 38 3.94 9.42 6.54
CA SER A 38 5.27 9.37 7.16
C SER A 38 5.52 10.57 8.09
N ILE A 39 5.11 11.77 7.67
CA ILE A 39 5.20 12.99 8.49
C ILE A 39 4.28 12.91 9.70
N LYS A 40 3.01 12.53 9.48
CA LYS A 40 1.99 12.47 10.52
C LYS A 40 2.34 11.48 11.63
N GLU A 41 2.83 10.31 11.26
CA GLU A 41 3.14 9.21 12.18
C GLU A 41 4.62 9.23 12.61
N ASN A 42 5.39 10.26 12.24
CA ASN A 42 6.81 10.45 12.55
C ASN A 42 7.68 9.22 12.22
N MET A 43 7.58 8.74 10.98
CA MET A 43 8.31 7.58 10.46
C MET A 43 8.92 7.85 9.08
N THR A 44 9.72 6.92 8.56
CA THR A 44 10.24 7.02 7.19
C THR A 44 9.14 6.70 6.16
N ILE A 45 9.29 7.21 4.94
CA ILE A 45 8.38 6.89 3.83
C ILE A 45 8.37 5.38 3.57
N GLU A 46 9.53 4.72 3.61
CA GLU A 46 9.63 3.26 3.45
C GLU A 46 8.85 2.49 4.53
N MET A 47 8.85 2.95 5.78
CA MET A 47 8.02 2.34 6.83
C MET A 47 6.53 2.53 6.55
N ALA A 48 6.12 3.73 6.10
CA ALA A 48 4.74 4.00 5.73
C ALA A 48 4.28 3.10 4.57
N GLU A 49 5.13 2.90 3.57
CA GLU A 49 4.90 2.01 2.43
C GLU A 49 4.74 0.54 2.87
N MET A 50 5.64 0.04 3.74
CA MET A 50 5.58 -1.34 4.26
C MET A 50 4.33 -1.59 5.11
N ILE A 51 3.97 -0.64 5.98
CA ILE A 51 2.76 -0.73 6.80
C ILE A 51 1.51 -0.70 5.91
N THR A 52 1.46 0.20 4.93
CA THR A 52 0.34 0.29 3.97
C THR A 52 0.22 -0.98 3.14
N THR A 53 1.34 -1.54 2.69
CA THR A 53 1.39 -2.82 1.98
C THR A 53 0.84 -3.96 2.83
N SER A 54 1.29 -4.05 4.08
CA SER A 54 0.81 -5.05 5.04
C SER A 54 -0.70 -4.93 5.30
N ASN A 55 -1.20 -3.72 5.47
CA ASN A 55 -2.62 -3.45 5.71
C ASN A 55 -3.50 -3.65 4.46
N SER A 56 -2.92 -3.54 3.27
CA SER A 56 -3.61 -3.75 1.99
C SER A 56 -3.68 -5.23 1.60
N LYS A 57 -2.91 -6.09 2.26
CA LYS A 57 -2.90 -7.53 1.99
C LYS A 57 -4.19 -8.17 2.49
N THR A 58 -4.83 -8.94 1.60
CA THR A 58 -6.10 -9.64 1.89
C THR A 58 -5.94 -11.14 1.75
N PHE A 59 -6.67 -11.88 2.58
CA PHE A 59 -6.80 -13.32 2.44
C PHE A 59 -8.11 -13.61 1.69
N ILE A 60 -8.03 -14.40 0.62
CA ILE A 60 -9.23 -15.00 0.04
C ILE A 60 -9.59 -16.15 0.99
N ASN A 61 -10.65 -15.98 1.77
CA ASN A 61 -11.27 -17.11 2.46
C ASN A 61 -11.98 -17.95 1.38
N TYR A 62 -11.51 -19.18 1.19
CA TYR A 62 -12.15 -20.19 0.34
C TYR A 62 -13.27 -20.88 1.12
#